data_AF-A0A6I4XVP1-F1
#
_entry.id   AF-A0A6I4XVP1-F1
#
_cell.length_a   1.000
_cell.length_b   1.000
_cell.length_c   1.000
_cell.angle_alpha   90.00
_cell.angle_beta   90.00
_cell.angle_gamma   90.00
#
_symmetry.space_group_name_H-M   'P 1'
#
loop_
_entity.id
_entity.type
_entity.pdbx_description
1 polymer ?
#
loop_
_entity_poly.entity_id
_entity_poly.type
_entity_poly.pdbx_seq_one_letter_code
_entity_poly.pdbx_strand_id
1 'polypeptide(L)' 'MTDYLNVGKIVNTQGIKGEVRVISKTDFPEERYQKGSTLLLFQEKKAPIELVVKSHRKHKNFDILSFEGHPNIND' A
#
# COMPACT_ATOMS: atom_id res chain seq x y z
N MET A 1 21.50 -9.76 -3.94
CA MET A 1 20.18 -10.10 -4.52
C MET A 1 19.15 -9.56 -3.56
N THR A 2 18.31 -8.62 -3.99
CA THR A 2 17.27 -8.05 -3.12
C THR A 2 15.99 -8.84 -3.36
N ASP A 3 15.68 -9.76 -2.44
CA ASP A 3 14.46 -10.57 -2.49
C ASP A 3 13.30 -9.71 -1.98
N TYR A 4 12.37 -9.37 -2.86
CA TYR A 4 11.15 -8.64 -2.49
C TYR A 4 10.00 -9.63 -2.27
N LEU A 5 9.41 -9.61 -1.08
CA LEU A 5 8.19 -10.37 -0.83
C LEU A 5 6.95 -9.55 -1.22
N ASN A 6 6.08 -10.17 -2.01
CA ASN A 6 4.76 -9.63 -2.30
C ASN A 6 3.85 -9.77 -1.08
N VAL A 7 3.69 -8.67 -0.33
CA VAL A 7 2.90 -8.62 0.91
C VAL A 7 1.41 -8.44 0.65
N GLY A 8 1.04 -7.86 -0.49
CA GLY A 8 -0.34 -7.64 -0.92
C GLY A 8 -0.42 -7.09 -2.33
N LYS A 9 -1.65 -7.02 -2.85
CA LYS A 9 -1.96 -6.45 -4.17
C LYS A 9 -2.93 -5.28 -4.02
N ILE A 10 -2.56 -4.13 -4.56
CA ILE A 10 -3.49 -3.00 -4.69
C ILE A 10 -4.56 -3.37 -5.72
N VAL A 11 -5.83 -3.30 -5.31
CA VAL A 11 -6.97 -3.61 -6.18
C VAL A 11 -7.70 -2.39 -6.68
N ASN A 12 -7.83 -1.36 -5.85
CA ASN A 12 -8.53 -0.13 -6.17
C ASN A 12 -7.97 1.01 -5.34
N THR A 13 -8.11 2.23 -5.83
CA THR A 13 -7.91 3.42 -5.02
C THR A 13 -9.20 3.76 -4.27
N GLN A 14 -9.09 4.49 -3.17
CA GLN A 14 -10.21 4.93 -2.36
C GLN A 14 -10.11 6.42 -2.09
N GLY A 15 -11.14 7.15 -2.54
CA GLY A 15 -11.24 8.59 -2.36
C GLY A 15 -10.22 9.40 -3.16
N ILE A 16 -10.16 10.69 -2.85
CA ILE A 16 -9.26 11.67 -3.51
C ILE A 16 -7.92 11.83 -2.79
N LYS A 17 -7.82 11.37 -1.54
CA LYS A 17 -6.66 11.55 -0.65
C LYS A 17 -5.54 10.52 -0.88
N GLY A 18 -5.53 9.86 -2.03
CA GLY A 18 -4.54 8.81 -2.34
C GLY A 18 -4.64 7.56 -1.45
N GLU A 19 -5.81 7.27 -0.85
CA GLU A 19 -5.97 6.00 -0.13
C GLU A 19 -6.09 4.87 -1.15
N VAL A 20 -5.64 3.66 -0.78
CA VAL A 20 -5.72 2.48 -1.64
C VAL A 20 -6.28 1.30 -0.88
N ARG A 21 -7.04 0.47 -1.59
CA ARG A 21 -7.52 -0.83 -1.12
C ARG A 21 -6.53 -1.88 -1.57
N VAL A 22 -6.02 -2.61 -0.60
CA VAL A 22 -5.05 -3.68 -0.77
C VAL A 22 -5.67 -4.98 -0.31
N ILE A 23 -5.50 -6.01 -1.11
CA ILE A 23 -5.74 -7.38 -0.69
C ILE A 23 -4.41 -7.92 -0.18
N SER A 24 -4.35 -8.11 1.12
CA SER A 24 -3.21 -8.72 1.78
C SER A 24 -3.08 -10.18 1.39
N LYS A 25 -1.87 -10.59 1.04
CA LYS A 25 -1.53 -12.00 0.77
C LYS A 25 -0.75 -12.64 1.91
N THR A 26 -0.52 -11.87 2.96
CA THR A 26 0.19 -12.24 4.17
C THR A 26 -0.79 -12.44 5.33
N ASP A 27 -0.44 -13.30 6.28
CA ASP A 27 -1.25 -13.54 7.48
C ASP A 27 -1.25 -12.36 8.46
N PHE A 28 -0.24 -11.47 8.39
CA PHE A 28 -0.06 -10.33 9.30
C PHE A 28 0.00 -8.97 8.58
N PRO A 29 -1.09 -8.54 7.92
CA PRO A 29 -1.09 -7.27 7.21
C PRO A 29 -1.10 -6.08 8.16
N GLU A 30 -1.78 -6.18 9.30
CA GLU A 30 -1.88 -5.09 10.28
C GLU A 30 -0.51 -4.75 10.89
N GLU A 31 0.35 -5.76 11.08
CA GLU A 31 1.72 -5.56 11.56
C GLU A 31 2.65 -5.08 10.45
N ARG A 32 2.53 -5.60 9.23
CA ARG A 32 3.37 -5.16 8.10
C ARG A 32 3.08 -3.73 7.67
N TYR A 33 1.81 -3.32 7.70
CA TYR A 33 1.33 -2.02 7.25
C TYR A 33 1.26 -1.00 8.37
N GLN A 34 2.04 -1.17 9.43
CA GLN A 34 2.13 -0.15 10.46
C GLN A 34 2.57 1.21 9.90
N LYS A 35 2.10 2.27 10.55
CA LYS A 35 2.49 3.63 10.24
C LYS A 35 4.02 3.77 10.31
N GLY A 36 4.63 4.31 9.26
CA GLY A 36 6.07 4.45 9.09
C GLY A 36 6.73 3.33 8.28
N SER A 37 6.01 2.25 7.97
CA SER A 37 6.53 1.20 7.07
C SER A 37 6.74 1.75 5.67
N THR A 38 7.91 1.49 5.09
CA THR A 38 8.19 1.81 3.68
C THR A 38 7.88 0.58 2.82
N LEU A 39 7.02 0.75 1.83
CA LEU A 39 6.59 -0.28 0.90
C LEU A 39 7.00 0.13 -0.52
N LEU A 40 7.30 -0.86 -1.35
CA LEU A 40 7.58 -0.66 -2.75
C LEU A 40 6.37 -1.05 -3.59
N LEU A 41 5.84 -0.10 -4.35
CA LEU A 41 4.79 -0.32 -5.32
C LEU A 41 5.41 -0.72 -6.65
N PHE A 42 5.22 -1.98 -7.03
CA PHE A 42 5.54 -2.49 -8.35
C PHE A 42 4.30 -2.41 -9.25
N GLN A 43 4.38 -1.61 -10.32
CA GLN A 43 3.35 -1.55 -11.36
C GLN A 43 3.92 -2.12 -12.66
N GLU A 44 3.10 -2.81 -13.44
CA GLU A 44 3.51 -3.26 -14.77
C GLU A 44 3.90 -2.03 -15.61
N LYS A 45 5.13 -2.05 -16.15
CA LYS A 45 5.73 -1.01 -17.00
C LYS A 45 6.13 0.31 -16.31
N LYS A 46 6.22 0.36 -14.97
CA LYS A 46 6.81 1.50 -14.25
C LYS A 46 7.90 1.06 -13.27
N ALA A 47 8.78 2.01 -12.94
CA ALA A 47 9.76 1.81 -11.88
C ALA A 47 9.07 1.58 -10.53
N PRO A 48 9.67 0.80 -9.62
CA PRO A 48 9.13 0.63 -8.28
C PRO A 48 9.11 1.97 -7.54
N ILE A 49 7.96 2.31 -6.98
CA ILE A 49 7.76 3.56 -6.24
C ILE A 49 7.82 3.26 -4.75
N GLU A 50 8.68 3.96 -4.02
CA GLU A 50 8.73 3.89 -2.56
C GLU A 50 7.59 4.71 -1.95
N LEU A 51 6.76 4.05 -1.15
CA LEU A 51 5.59 4.62 -0.49
C LEU A 51 5.70 4.39 1.01
N VAL A 52 5.61 5.46 1.79
CA VAL A 52 5.61 5.36 3.25
C VAL A 52 4.18 5.26 3.76
N VAL A 53 3.87 4.24 4.55
CA VAL A 53 2.53 4.07 5.12
C VAL A 53 2.28 5.13 6.18
N LYS A 54 1.27 5.98 5.96
CA LYS A 54 0.80 6.99 6.90
C LYS A 54 -0.17 6.43 7.92
N SER A 55 -1.07 5.59 7.44
CA SER A 55 -2.14 4.99 8.23
C SER A 55 -2.61 3.72 7.55
N HIS A 56 -2.95 2.74 8.34
CA HIS A 56 -3.57 1.50 7.90
C HIS A 56 -4.87 1.31 8.67
N ARG A 57 -5.92 0.89 7.96
CA ARG A 57 -7.19 0.49 8.55
C ARG A 57 -7.75 -0.70 7.79
N LYS A 58 -8.24 -1.70 8.51
CA LYS A 58 -8.94 -2.83 7.91
C LYS A 58 -10.41 -2.51 7.70
N HIS A 59 -10.95 -2.80 6.52
CA HIS A 59 -12.36 -2.61 6.19
C HIS A 59 -12.92 -3.84 5.47
N LYS A 60 -13.67 -4.67 6.23
CA LYS A 60 -14.16 -5.98 5.80
C LYS A 60 -13.00 -6.89 5.36
N ASN A 61 -12.94 -7.25 4.08
CA ASN A 61 -11.91 -8.11 3.50
C ASN A 61 -10.78 -7.33 2.81
N PHE A 62 -10.75 -6.00 2.97
CA PHE A 62 -9.76 -5.13 2.34
C PHE A 62 -9.00 -4.33 3.38
N ASP A 63 -7.70 -4.18 3.15
CA ASP A 63 -6.86 -3.28 3.90
C ASP A 63 -6.85 -1.92 3.19
N ILE A 64 -7.24 -0.86 3.88
CA ILE A 64 -7.13 0.49 3.37
C ILE A 64 -5.85 1.08 3.91
N LEU A 65 -4.96 1.41 2.99
CA LEU A 65 -3.67 2.04 3.24
C LEU A 65 -3.72 3.49 2.79
N SER A 66 -3.14 4.37 3.58
CA SER A 66 -2.85 5.75 3.21
C SER A 66 -1.34 5.93 3.20
N PHE A 67 -0.80 6.67 2.24
CA PHE A 67 0.63 6.91 2.12
C PHE A 67 1.00 8.37 2.43
N GLU A 68 2.22 8.60 2.94
CA GLU A 68 2.80 9.94 3.06
C GLU A 68 3.41 10.37 1.74
N GLY A 69 3.36 11.68 1.44
CA GLY A 69 3.90 12.24 0.20
C GLY A 69 2.98 12.17 -1.02
N HIS A 70 1.95 11.31 -1.01
CA HIS A 70 0.96 11.21 -2.08
C HIS A 70 -0.46 11.65 -1.64
N PRO A 71 -0.69 12.96 -1.45
CA PRO A 71 -2.02 13.46 -1.05
C PRO A 71 -3.06 13.37 -2.17
N ASN A 72 -2.65 13.11 -3.43
CA ASN A 72 -3.52 13.08 -4.60
C ASN A 72 -3.26 11.83 -5.45
N ILE A 73 -4.33 11.25 -6.02
CA ILE A 73 -4.26 10.11 -6.95
C ILE A 73 -3.66 10.46 -8.33
N ASN A 74 -3.59 11.76 -8.65
CA ASN A 74 -3.11 12.27 -9.93
C ASN A 74 -1.64 12.71 -9.92
N ASP A 75 -0.93 12.55 -8.80
CA ASP A 75 0.51 12.85 -8.71
C ASP A 75 1.35 11.61 -9.05
#